data_AF-A0A0H4T223-F1
#
_entry.id   AF-A0A0H4T223-F1
#
_cell.length_a   1.000
_cell.length_b   1.000
_cell.length_c   1.000
_cell.angle_alpha   90.00
_cell.angle_beta   90.00
_cell.angle_gamma   90.00
#
_symmetry.space_group_name_H-M   'P 1'
#
loop_
_entity.id
_entity.type
_entity.pdbx_description
1 polymer ?
#
loop_
_entity_poly.entity_id
_entity_poly.type
_entity_poly.pdbx_seq_one_letter_code
_entity_poly.pdbx_strand_id
1 'polypeptide(L)'
;MRAALYDRAKDLLTKEEFEIHVRAMVAEWGALLDEDSAARLVLDEMGRGTASFQTVKELREGMEVALRVRVDGFSPVREFRRQDGSPGRVVNADISDDTGRTRLVLWDDDVALVEQGRIRPGMTLRLLDCFVRASRFGIEVFRGKFGAILPEA
;
A
#
# COMPACT_ATOMS: atom_id res chain seq x y z
N MET A 1 17.59 7.27 7.07
CA MET A 1 16.54 7.38 6.03
C MET A 1 15.77 8.69 6.17
N ARG A 2 15.07 8.94 7.29
CA ARG A 2 14.27 10.15 7.55
C ARG A 2 14.98 11.51 7.39
N ALA A 3 16.24 11.64 7.82
CA ALA A 3 17.00 12.88 7.61
C ALA A 3 17.13 13.27 6.12
N ALA A 4 17.30 12.27 5.25
CA ALA A 4 17.35 12.48 3.80
C ALA A 4 15.98 12.79 3.19
N LEU A 5 14.87 12.35 3.83
CA LEU A 5 13.52 12.75 3.44
C LEU A 5 13.24 14.20 3.83
N TYR A 6 13.59 14.60 5.05
CA TYR A 6 13.48 16.00 5.49
C TYR A 6 14.32 16.96 4.63
N ASP A 7 15.51 16.54 4.20
CA ASP A 7 16.35 17.36 3.31
C ASP A 7 15.65 17.81 2.01
N ARG A 8 14.57 17.13 1.60
CA ARG A 8 13.75 17.46 0.43
C ARG A 8 12.61 18.44 0.71
N ALA A 9 12.34 18.71 1.99
CA ALA A 9 11.29 19.63 2.45
C ALA A 9 11.86 20.83 3.23
N LYS A 10 13.17 20.86 3.52
CA LYS A 10 13.81 21.89 4.35
C LYS A 10 13.73 23.32 3.78
N ASP A 11 13.43 23.46 2.49
CA ASP A 11 13.15 24.74 1.84
C ASP A 11 11.74 25.26 2.13
N LEU A 12 10.83 24.39 2.56
CA LEU A 12 9.42 24.70 2.81
C LEU A 12 9.04 24.66 4.29
N LEU A 13 9.66 23.77 5.06
CA LEU A 13 9.32 23.52 6.45
C LEU A 13 10.55 23.38 7.32
N THR A 14 10.42 23.75 8.58
CA THR A 14 11.36 23.32 9.62
C THR A 14 11.28 21.81 9.84
N LYS A 15 12.30 21.25 10.48
CA LYS A 15 12.33 19.83 10.82
C LYS A 15 11.17 19.47 11.73
N GLU A 16 10.88 20.33 12.71
CA GLU A 16 9.79 20.14 13.66
C GLU A 16 8.42 20.11 12.96
N GLU A 17 8.17 21.03 12.02
CA GLU A 17 6.93 21.06 11.24
C GLU A 17 6.80 19.82 10.35
N PHE A 18 7.86 19.43 9.64
CA PHE A 18 7.85 18.19 8.86
C PHE A 18 7.48 16.98 9.72
N GLU A 19 8.10 16.85 10.89
CA GLU A 19 7.82 15.78 11.84
C GLU A 19 6.38 15.82 12.41
N ILE A 20 5.78 17.00 12.54
CA ILE A 20 4.36 17.15 12.91
C ILE A 20 3.47 16.59 11.80
N HIS A 21 3.73 16.93 10.53
CA HIS A 21 2.97 16.40 9.40
C HIS A 21 3.09 14.88 9.31
N VAL A 22 4.29 14.32 9.49
CA VAL A 22 4.50 12.86 9.48
C VAL A 22 3.68 12.18 10.58
N ARG A 23 3.72 12.69 11.81
CA ARG A 23 2.93 12.13 12.92
C ARG A 23 1.42 12.25 12.69
N ALA A 24 0.96 13.36 12.11
CA ALA A 24 -0.44 13.53 11.77
C ALA A 24 -0.89 12.50 10.72
N MET A 25 -0.08 12.28 9.69
CA MET A 25 -0.31 11.27 8.67
C MET A 25 -0.35 9.84 9.27
N VAL A 26 0.60 9.49 10.15
CA VAL A 26 0.55 8.18 10.85
C VAL A 26 -0.70 8.06 11.73
N ALA A 27 -1.12 9.13 12.41
CA ALA A 27 -2.31 9.10 13.24
C ALA A 27 -3.61 8.94 12.44
N GLU A 28 -3.69 9.54 11.26
CA GLU A 28 -4.82 9.41 10.34
C GLU A 28 -4.96 7.97 9.81
N TRP A 29 -3.85 7.37 9.38
CA TRP A 29 -3.87 6.06 8.73
C TRP A 29 -3.69 4.89 9.72
N GLY A 30 -3.22 5.17 10.93
CA GLY A 30 -3.00 4.21 12.02
C GLY A 30 -1.86 3.23 11.71
N ALA A 31 -2.04 1.97 12.10
CA ALA A 31 -1.06 0.90 11.88
C ALA A 31 -0.78 0.55 10.39
N LEU A 32 -1.45 1.21 9.45
CA LEU A 32 -1.30 0.96 8.01
C LEU A 32 -0.12 1.68 7.38
N LEU A 33 0.47 2.62 8.11
CA LEU A 33 1.47 3.50 7.59
C LEU A 33 2.58 3.68 8.63
N ASP A 34 3.74 3.10 8.35
CA ASP A 34 4.93 3.38 9.14
C ASP A 34 5.40 4.82 8.94
N GLU A 35 6.25 5.30 9.84
CA GLU A 35 6.69 6.70 9.83
C GLU A 35 7.50 7.07 8.59
N ASP A 36 8.26 6.14 7.98
CA ASP A 36 9.05 6.43 6.78
C ASP A 36 8.13 6.52 5.54
N SER A 37 7.14 5.63 5.44
CA SER A 37 6.10 5.70 4.40
C SER A 37 5.25 6.96 4.54
N ALA A 38 4.89 7.34 5.78
CA ALA A 38 4.21 8.61 6.06
C ALA A 38 5.03 9.82 5.65
N ALA A 39 6.34 9.82 5.93
CA ALA A 39 7.24 10.87 5.49
C ALA A 39 7.29 11.00 3.96
N ARG A 40 7.23 9.89 3.22
CA ARG A 40 7.14 9.91 1.75
C ARG A 40 5.81 10.46 1.25
N LEU A 41 4.69 10.17 1.91
CA LEU A 41 3.39 10.74 1.57
C LEU A 41 3.35 12.25 1.80
N VAL A 42 3.86 12.71 2.94
CA VAL A 42 3.97 14.15 3.24
C VAL A 42 4.79 14.86 2.15
N LEU A 43 5.88 14.25 1.68
CA LEU A 43 6.64 14.79 0.55
C LEU A 43 5.82 14.79 -0.75
N ASP A 44 5.03 13.75 -1.00
CA ASP A 44 4.19 13.66 -2.19
C ASP A 44 3.11 14.74 -2.22
N GLU A 45 2.44 15.00 -1.09
CA GLU A 45 1.47 16.10 -0.93
C GLU A 45 2.09 17.47 -1.20
N MET A 46 3.39 17.61 -0.92
CA MET A 46 4.17 18.82 -1.21
C MET A 46 4.73 18.87 -2.65
N GLY A 47 4.39 17.89 -3.50
CA GLY A 47 4.93 17.77 -4.86
C GLY A 47 6.43 17.43 -4.90
N ARG A 48 6.97 16.88 -3.80
CA ARG A 48 8.37 16.46 -3.62
C ARG A 48 8.55 14.95 -3.57
N GLY A 49 7.47 14.18 -3.75
CA GLY A 49 7.46 12.73 -3.80
C GLY A 49 8.39 12.17 -4.90
N THR A 50 8.89 10.96 -4.68
CA THR A 50 9.79 10.26 -5.63
C THR A 50 9.20 8.95 -6.13
N ALA A 51 7.98 8.60 -5.70
CA ALA A 51 7.37 7.34 -6.09
C ALA A 51 7.16 7.35 -7.61
N SER A 52 7.93 6.52 -8.31
CA SER A 52 7.63 6.20 -9.70
C SER A 52 6.55 5.14 -9.69
N PHE A 53 5.39 5.45 -10.27
CA PHE A 53 4.28 4.51 -10.37
C PHE A 53 4.43 3.64 -11.62
N GLN A 54 4.39 2.33 -11.42
CA GLN A 54 4.32 1.37 -12.52
C GLN A 54 2.86 1.18 -12.93
N THR A 55 2.67 0.64 -14.12
CA THR A 55 1.38 0.14 -14.59
C THR A 55 1.26 -1.37 -14.38
N VAL A 56 0.05 -1.89 -14.33
CA VAL A 56 -0.20 -3.33 -14.15
C VAL A 56 0.49 -4.17 -15.23
N LYS A 57 0.56 -3.69 -16.47
CA LYS A 57 1.23 -4.38 -17.57
C LYS A 57 2.76 -4.46 -17.41
N GLU A 58 3.36 -3.55 -16.66
CA GLU A 58 4.81 -3.52 -16.42
C GLU A 58 5.27 -4.47 -15.32
N LEU A 59 4.34 -5.01 -14.52
CA LEU A 59 4.65 -5.88 -13.39
C LEU A 59 5.41 -7.14 -13.83
N ARG A 60 6.49 -7.45 -13.12
CA ARG A 60 7.29 -8.68 -13.25
C ARG A 60 7.56 -9.25 -11.86
N GLU A 61 7.69 -10.57 -11.79
CA GLU A 61 8.02 -11.25 -10.54
C GLU A 61 9.30 -10.69 -9.91
N GLY A 62 9.29 -10.50 -8.59
CA GLY A 62 10.43 -10.02 -7.83
C GLY A 62 10.57 -8.50 -7.78
N MET A 63 9.71 -7.73 -8.47
CA MET A 63 9.72 -6.27 -8.38
C MET A 63 9.13 -5.78 -7.07
N GLU A 64 9.75 -4.75 -6.50
CA GLU A 64 9.10 -3.80 -5.59
C GLU A 64 8.46 -2.69 -6.43
N VAL A 65 7.22 -2.33 -6.13
CA VAL A 65 6.40 -1.46 -6.97
C VAL A 65 5.57 -0.47 -6.18
N ALA A 66 5.35 0.69 -6.79
CA ALA A 66 4.27 1.60 -6.44
C ALA A 66 3.21 1.56 -7.54
N LEU A 67 1.93 1.40 -7.17
CA LEU A 67 0.82 1.30 -8.10
C LEU A 67 -0.32 2.24 -7.73
N ARG A 68 -1.05 2.70 -8.74
CA ARG A 68 -2.33 3.39 -8.57
C ARG A 68 -3.38 2.61 -9.34
N VAL A 69 -4.24 1.91 -8.62
CA VAL A 69 -5.15 0.90 -9.19
C VAL A 69 -6.54 1.03 -8.61
N ARG A 70 -7.56 0.78 -9.41
CA ARG A 70 -8.94 0.70 -8.98
C ARG A 70 -9.25 -0.69 -8.42
N VAL A 71 -10.06 -0.75 -7.37
CA VAL A 71 -10.60 -2.01 -6.85
C VAL A 71 -11.85 -2.39 -7.63
N ASP A 72 -11.83 -3.55 -8.28
CA ASP A 72 -12.97 -4.06 -9.05
C ASP A 72 -13.87 -4.97 -8.21
N GLY A 73 -13.29 -5.69 -7.26
CA GLY A 73 -14.03 -6.63 -6.42
C GLY A 73 -13.14 -7.37 -5.43
N PHE A 74 -13.76 -8.25 -4.64
CA PHE A 74 -13.07 -9.09 -3.67
C PHE A 74 -13.53 -10.53 -3.79
N SER A 75 -12.61 -11.47 -3.55
CA SER A 75 -12.98 -12.85 -3.25
C SER A 75 -13.62 -12.95 -1.86
N PRO A 76 -14.30 -14.06 -1.53
CA PRO A 76 -14.66 -14.34 -0.14
C PRO A 76 -13.41 -14.39 0.76
N VAL A 77 -13.54 -13.92 2.01
CA VAL A 77 -12.51 -14.09 3.04
C VAL A 77 -12.35 -15.58 3.32
N ARG A 78 -11.11 -16.06 3.35
CA ARG A 78 -10.77 -17.44 3.68
C ARG A 78 -10.01 -17.48 4.99
N GLU A 79 -10.48 -18.30 5.92
CA GLU A 79 -9.83 -18.56 7.20
C GLU A 79 -9.23 -19.96 7.21
N PHE A 80 -8.07 -20.12 7.85
CA PHE A 80 -7.37 -21.39 7.96
C PHE A 80 -6.51 -21.44 9.23
N ARG A 81 -6.02 -22.64 9.59
CA ARG A 81 -5.00 -22.81 10.63
C ARG A 81 -3.61 -22.98 10.01
N ARG A 82 -2.62 -22.29 10.56
CA ARG A 82 -1.21 -22.44 10.20
C ARG A 82 -0.61 -23.69 10.83
N GLN A 83 0.60 -24.05 10.39
CA GLN A 83 1.34 -25.20 10.94
C GLN A 83 1.64 -25.05 12.45
N ASP A 84 1.84 -23.83 12.91
CA ASP A 84 2.05 -23.50 14.32
C ASP A 84 0.73 -23.44 15.14
N GLY A 85 -0.41 -23.71 14.51
CA GLY A 85 -1.73 -23.68 15.13
C GLY A 85 -2.38 -22.29 15.21
N SER A 86 -1.68 -21.23 14.84
CA SER A 86 -2.24 -19.87 14.81
C SER A 86 -3.27 -19.72 13.67
N PRO A 87 -4.30 -18.86 13.85
CA PRO A 87 -5.24 -18.57 12.78
C PRO A 87 -4.59 -17.72 11.69
N GLY A 88 -4.94 -17.99 10.43
CA GLY A 88 -4.57 -17.17 9.29
C GLY A 88 -5.80 -16.79 8.49
N ARG A 89 -5.79 -15.60 7.91
CA ARG A 89 -6.87 -15.09 7.05
C ARG A 89 -6.31 -14.52 5.75
N VAL A 90 -7.04 -14.69 4.66
CA VAL A 90 -6.67 -14.12 3.36
C VAL A 90 -7.90 -13.69 2.57
N VAL A 91 -7.77 -12.56 1.87
CA VAL A 91 -8.72 -12.10 0.86
C VAL A 91 -7.95 -11.55 -0.33
N ASN A 92 -8.44 -11.82 -1.54
CA ASN A 92 -7.88 -11.26 -2.76
C ASN A 92 -8.77 -10.10 -3.23
N ALA A 93 -8.17 -8.94 -3.48
CA ALA A 93 -8.82 -7.85 -4.18
C ALA A 93 -8.45 -7.94 -5.67
N ASP A 94 -9.45 -8.00 -6.56
CA ASP A 94 -9.22 -7.83 -7.99
C ASP A 94 -9.02 -6.33 -8.24
N ILE A 95 -7.87 -5.98 -8.82
CA ILE A 95 -7.43 -4.59 -9.03
C ILE A 95 -7.04 -4.36 -10.48
N SER A 96 -7.26 -3.14 -10.98
CA SER A 96 -6.96 -2.79 -12.37
C SER A 96 -6.52 -1.34 -12.56
N ASP A 97 -5.83 -1.12 -13.68
CA ASP A 97 -5.61 0.19 -14.29
C ASP A 97 -5.94 0.12 -15.79
N ASP A 98 -5.67 1.18 -16.53
CA ASP A 98 -5.92 1.23 -17.98
C ASP A 98 -5.08 0.24 -18.79
N THR A 99 -4.05 -0.36 -18.19
CA THR A 99 -3.10 -1.25 -18.87
C THR A 99 -3.37 -2.74 -18.61
N GLY A 100 -4.09 -3.08 -17.54
CA GLY A 100 -4.35 -4.47 -17.21
C GLY A 100 -5.06 -4.69 -15.88
N ARG A 101 -5.17 -5.97 -15.52
CA ARG A 101 -5.78 -6.44 -14.26
C ARG A 101 -4.85 -7.42 -13.55
N THR A 102 -4.84 -7.37 -12.23
CA THR A 102 -4.09 -8.28 -11.36
C THR A 102 -4.83 -8.42 -10.02
N ARG A 103 -4.21 -9.06 -9.03
CA ARG A 103 -4.76 -9.22 -7.69
C ARG A 103 -3.82 -8.64 -6.65
N LEU A 104 -4.41 -7.98 -5.66
CA LEU A 104 -3.76 -7.64 -4.41
C LEU A 104 -4.15 -8.67 -3.36
N VAL A 105 -3.17 -9.36 -2.80
CA VAL A 105 -3.37 -10.39 -1.77
C VAL A 105 -3.22 -9.75 -0.39
N LEU A 106 -4.31 -9.77 0.38
CA LEU A 106 -4.41 -9.17 1.71
C LEU A 106 -4.39 -10.28 2.77
N TRP A 107 -3.43 -10.24 3.68
CA TRP A 107 -3.24 -11.23 4.74
C TRP A 107 -3.58 -10.68 6.12
N ASP A 108 -4.13 -11.54 6.97
CA ASP A 108 -4.32 -11.31 8.41
C ASP A 108 -4.97 -9.95 8.77
N ASP A 109 -4.15 -8.97 9.20
CA ASP A 109 -4.60 -7.63 9.59
C ASP A 109 -5.07 -6.82 8.37
N ASP A 110 -4.51 -7.07 7.19
CA ASP A 110 -4.93 -6.41 5.95
C ASP A 110 -6.38 -6.80 5.57
N VAL A 111 -6.87 -7.97 6.01
CA VAL A 111 -8.26 -8.39 5.81
C VAL A 111 -9.24 -7.44 6.49
N ALA A 112 -8.85 -6.86 7.63
CA ALA A 112 -9.67 -5.91 8.37
C ALA A 112 -9.98 -4.65 7.54
N LEU A 113 -9.12 -4.28 6.56
CA LEU A 113 -9.37 -3.17 5.64
C LEU A 113 -10.62 -3.37 4.80
N VAL A 114 -10.87 -4.61 4.40
CA VAL A 114 -12.04 -5.01 3.61
C VAL A 114 -13.26 -5.15 4.52
N GLU A 115 -13.12 -5.87 5.65
CA GLU A 115 -14.22 -6.13 6.58
C GLU A 115 -14.78 -4.85 7.20
N GLN A 116 -13.92 -3.87 7.52
CA GLN A 116 -14.32 -2.57 8.05
C GLN A 116 -14.75 -1.58 6.95
N GLY A 117 -14.71 -2.01 5.68
CA GLY A 117 -15.05 -1.16 4.54
C GLY A 117 -14.13 0.06 4.41
N ARG A 118 -12.87 -0.02 4.85
CA ARG A 118 -11.85 1.01 4.56
C ARG A 118 -11.42 0.96 3.10
N ILE A 119 -11.54 -0.20 2.47
CA ILE A 119 -11.38 -0.40 1.03
C ILE A 119 -12.66 -1.05 0.48
N ARG A 120 -13.16 -0.55 -0.66
CA ARG A 120 -14.40 -1.02 -1.30
C ARG A 120 -14.25 -1.05 -2.82
N PRO A 121 -15.06 -1.85 -3.54
CA PRO A 121 -15.09 -1.79 -5.00
C PRO A 121 -15.42 -0.37 -5.47
N GLY A 122 -14.76 0.06 -6.54
CA GLY A 122 -14.87 1.41 -7.09
C GLY A 122 -13.85 2.41 -6.56
N MET A 123 -13.19 2.13 -5.43
CA MET A 123 -12.15 3.02 -4.89
C MET A 123 -10.83 2.87 -5.65
N THR A 124 -10.06 3.94 -5.69
CA THR A 124 -8.66 3.91 -6.13
C THR A 124 -7.77 3.64 -4.93
N LEU A 125 -6.78 2.78 -5.10
CA LEU A 125 -5.74 2.50 -4.13
C LEU A 125 -4.41 3.00 -4.64
N ARG A 126 -3.67 3.64 -3.76
CA ARG A 126 -2.24 3.85 -3.87
C ARG A 126 -1.52 2.75 -3.07
N LEU A 127 -0.79 1.92 -3.79
CA LEU A 127 0.05 0.86 -3.23
C LEU A 127 1.49 1.37 -3.24
N LEU A 128 2.17 1.33 -2.10
CA LEU A 128 3.55 1.77 -1.96
C LEU A 128 4.40 0.65 -1.38
N ASP A 129 5.65 0.54 -1.84
CA ASP A 129 6.65 -0.44 -1.39
C ASP A 129 6.09 -1.88 -1.32
N CYS A 130 5.15 -2.17 -2.22
CA CYS A 130 4.52 -3.47 -2.38
C CYS A 130 5.37 -4.35 -3.28
N PHE A 131 5.24 -5.66 -3.20
CA PHE A 131 6.05 -6.57 -3.99
C PHE A 131 5.21 -7.47 -4.88
N VAL A 132 5.81 -7.89 -5.99
CA VAL A 132 5.19 -8.72 -7.01
C VAL A 132 5.68 -10.16 -6.87
N ARG A 133 4.75 -11.13 -6.87
CA ARG A 133 5.09 -12.56 -7.00
C ARG A 133 4.26 -13.23 -8.09
N ALA A 134 4.85 -14.22 -8.74
CA ALA A 134 4.10 -15.12 -9.58
C ALA A 134 3.38 -16.18 -8.73
N SER A 135 2.16 -16.52 -9.13
CA SER A 135 1.41 -17.66 -8.62
C SER A 135 0.75 -18.42 -9.76
N ARG A 136 0.02 -19.48 -9.44
CA ARG A 136 -0.79 -20.21 -10.43
C ARG A 136 -1.88 -19.36 -11.09
N PHE A 137 -2.15 -18.17 -10.55
CA PHE A 137 -3.14 -17.23 -11.08
C PHE A 137 -2.50 -16.08 -11.89
N GLY A 138 -1.20 -16.15 -12.15
CA GLY A 138 -0.45 -15.11 -12.85
C GLY A 138 0.36 -14.24 -11.89
N ILE A 139 0.57 -12.98 -12.26
CA ILE A 139 1.26 -12.00 -11.42
C ILE A 139 0.28 -11.47 -10.37
N GLU A 140 0.71 -11.45 -9.10
CA GLU A 140 -0.05 -10.94 -7.95
C GLU A 140 0.81 -9.96 -7.14
N VAL A 141 0.15 -8.98 -6.52
CA VAL A 141 0.75 -7.92 -5.70
C VAL A 141 0.49 -8.22 -4.23
N PHE A 142 1.48 -7.95 -3.38
CA PHE A 142 1.43 -8.18 -1.95
C PHE A 142 1.97 -6.95 -1.23
N ARG A 143 1.38 -6.61 -0.07
CA ARG A 143 1.85 -5.47 0.73
C ARG A 143 3.27 -5.66 1.24
N GLY A 144 3.56 -6.83 1.82
CA GLY A 144 4.83 -7.06 2.50
C GLY A 144 5.00 -6.27 3.78
N LYS A 145 6.19 -6.40 4.38
CA LYS A 145 6.45 -5.87 5.73
C LYS A 145 6.36 -4.35 5.81
N PHE A 146 6.85 -3.66 4.77
CA PHE A 146 6.98 -2.21 4.72
C PHE A 146 6.03 -1.55 3.72
N GLY A 147 5.25 -2.33 2.98
CA GLY A 147 4.31 -1.75 2.02
C GLY A 147 3.11 -1.12 2.71
N ALA A 148 2.53 -0.13 2.03
CA ALA A 148 1.33 0.57 2.46
C ALA A 148 0.22 0.41 1.41
N ILE A 149 -1.02 0.31 1.89
CA ILE A 149 -2.23 0.27 1.07
C ILE A 149 -3.09 1.45 1.47
N LEU A 150 -3.19 2.43 0.58
CA LEU A 150 -3.80 3.72 0.88
C LEU A 150 -4.98 3.97 -0.06
N PRO A 151 -6.22 3.89 0.44
CA PRO A 151 -7.37 4.35 -0.31
C PRO A 151 -7.25 5.84 -0.66
N GLU A 152 -7.50 6.19 -1.91
CA GLU A 152 -7.61 7.57 -2.36
C GLU A 152 -9.09 7.96 -2.48
N ALA A 153 -9.40 9.19 -2.09
CA ALA A 153 -10.73 9.77 -2.11
C ALA A 153 -11.17 10.17 -3.52
#